data_AF-A0A3R6ZVE0-F1
#
_entry.id   AF-A0A3R6ZVE0-F1
#
_cell.length_a   1.000
_cell.length_b   1.000
_cell.length_c   1.000
_cell.angle_alpha   90.00
_cell.angle_beta   90.00
_cell.angle_gamma   90.00
#
_symmetry.space_group_name_H-M   'P 1'
#
loop_
_entity.id
_entity.type
_entity.pdbx_description
1 polymer ?
#
loop_
_entity_poly.entity_id
_entity_poly.type
_entity_poly.pdbx_seq_one_letter_code
_entity_poly.pdbx_strand_id
1 'polypeptide(L)'
;MEGQIEPQNQEPHNASRVLAILVTFIVTALVIGGAVYYWQQTVLDQKLNEVNAQIRAELNQEILVLKQQLEDSVEKVGEVDQVAIIGLDWQKYTNSDYGFSLRTPLNWAVDYGKLDIDGLDGNKVYISGTSNSIRGQQAHIVVTPLIGDETELEAFSRLQDLDASLLTSKAIELGNLQVTAYHDPSNKENISVITFIRDGNLYAAYDLKPEDRDSSSNIFLAIVGSIKFEDASRQTYSDENFNYSFSYPEDWNIDGNLLSYTEIKKYEIGSNNAPISFGAYSSDANVLSKNTKVLNFNKKQYYIDNAEKNEPDSVVLINGHQFYKYDLIDPGTYEGDSAGNVVILVSQDSISDTEDIKLVFTWEEFPGSTKLADNSKSDFMDVVSSIEIK
;
A
#
# COMPACT_ATOMS: atom_id res chain seq x y z
N MET A 1 87.11 42.99 57.01
CA MET A 1 85.95 42.51 57.80
C MET A 1 84.73 42.73 56.93
N GLU A 2 84.36 41.69 56.19
CA GLU A 2 83.25 41.70 55.23
C GLU A 2 81.93 41.59 56.00
N GLY A 3 81.06 42.59 55.85
CA GLY A 3 79.69 42.53 56.34
C GLY A 3 78.85 41.73 55.34
N GLN A 4 78.37 40.55 55.77
CA GLN A 4 77.34 39.80 55.06
C GLN A 4 76.03 40.58 55.12
N ILE A 5 75.50 40.97 53.96
CA ILE A 5 74.15 41.52 53.81
C ILE A 5 73.21 40.33 53.62
N GLU A 6 72.33 40.12 54.60
CA GLU A 6 71.24 39.16 54.55
C GLU A 6 70.16 39.67 53.56
N PRO A 7 69.76 38.91 52.54
CA PRO A 7 68.68 39.34 51.66
C PRO A 7 67.34 39.26 52.40
N GLN A 8 66.67 40.41 52.55
CA GLN A 8 65.30 40.49 53.03
C GLN A 8 64.37 39.70 52.09
N ASN A 9 63.83 38.61 52.65
CA ASN A 9 62.82 37.78 52.02
C ASN A 9 61.49 38.57 51.95
N GLN A 10 61.26 39.27 50.83
CA GLN A 10 59.95 39.84 50.54
C GLN A 10 58.99 38.70 50.22
N GLU A 11 58.16 38.33 51.20
CA GLU A 11 57.13 37.31 51.02
C GLU A 11 56.21 37.67 49.83
N PRO A 12 55.95 36.74 48.90
CA PRO A 12 55.11 36.95 47.72
C PRO A 12 53.61 36.95 48.07
N HIS A 13 53.22 37.63 49.14
CA HIS A 13 51.87 37.55 49.71
C HIS A 13 50.80 38.25 48.84
N ASN A 14 51.23 39.14 47.93
CA ASN A 14 50.34 39.91 47.04
C ASN A 14 50.01 39.18 45.73
N ALA A 15 50.95 38.41 45.17
CA ALA A 15 50.74 37.70 43.90
C ALA A 15 49.67 36.60 44.02
N SER A 16 49.66 35.87 45.14
CA SER A 16 48.66 34.84 45.44
C SER A 16 47.25 35.43 45.59
N ARG A 17 47.12 36.61 46.23
CA ARG A 17 45.83 37.31 46.40
C ARG A 17 45.28 37.81 45.07
N VAL A 18 46.12 38.37 44.20
CA VAL A 18 45.72 38.85 42.87
C VAL A 18 45.27 37.67 41.98
N LEU A 19 46.00 36.55 42.01
CA LEU A 19 45.61 35.35 41.28
C LEU A 19 44.26 34.79 41.74
N ALA A 20 44.05 34.71 43.06
CA ALA A 20 42.78 34.23 43.62
C ALA A 20 41.59 35.10 43.19
N ILE A 21 41.76 36.43 43.16
CA ILE A 21 40.74 37.37 42.68
C ILE A 21 40.43 37.13 41.20
N LEU A 22 41.45 37.02 40.34
CA LEU A 22 41.27 36.77 38.91
C LEU A 22 40.56 35.43 38.62
N VAL A 23 40.97 34.35 39.31
CA VAL A 23 40.31 33.04 39.18
C VAL A 23 38.85 33.12 39.61
N THR A 24 38.55 33.82 40.70
CA THR A 24 37.17 34.01 41.18
C THR A 24 36.32 34.75 40.16
N PHE A 25 36.86 35.80 39.52
CA PHE A 25 36.16 36.52 38.45
C PHE A 25 35.88 35.64 37.24
N ILE A 26 36.86 34.84 36.80
CA ILE A 26 36.69 33.94 35.65
C ILE A 26 35.64 32.86 35.96
N VAL A 27 35.71 32.22 37.13
CA VAL A 27 34.73 31.20 37.54
C VAL A 27 33.34 31.81 37.63
N THR A 28 33.20 32.99 38.23
CA THR A 28 31.90 33.68 38.34
C THR A 28 31.35 34.03 36.96
N ALA A 29 32.18 34.53 36.04
CA ALA A 29 31.77 34.84 34.68
C ALA A 29 31.33 33.58 33.90
N LEU A 30 32.03 32.46 34.06
CA LEU A 30 31.67 31.19 33.43
C LEU A 30 30.36 30.62 33.99
N VAL A 31 30.15 30.69 35.30
CA VAL A 31 28.91 30.21 35.93
C VAL A 31 27.71 31.06 35.52
N ILE A 32 27.83 32.40 35.59
CA ILE A 32 26.74 33.31 35.19
C ILE A 32 26.50 33.20 33.68
N GLY A 33 27.55 33.19 32.86
CA GLY A 33 27.45 33.04 31.41
C GLY A 33 26.80 31.73 31.00
N GLY A 34 27.19 30.62 31.65
CA GLY A 34 26.59 29.31 31.43
C GLY A 34 25.11 29.25 31.83
N ALA A 35 24.74 29.87 32.95
CA ALA A 35 23.34 29.96 33.38
C ALA A 35 22.49 30.79 32.41
N VAL A 36 22.99 31.93 31.93
CA VAL A 36 22.30 32.76 30.92
C VAL A 36 22.15 32.03 29.60
N TYR A 37 23.20 31.35 29.13
CA TYR A 37 23.16 30.54 27.91
C TYR A 37 22.12 29.42 28.00
N TYR A 38 22.11 28.67 29.10
CA TYR A 38 21.13 27.61 29.32
C TYR A 38 19.68 28.14 29.37
N TRP A 39 19.47 29.30 30.02
CA TRP A 39 18.17 29.95 30.05
C TRP A 39 17.71 30.40 28.64
N GLN A 40 18.60 31.02 27.85
CA GLN A 40 18.30 31.42 26.48
C GLN A 40 17.94 30.22 25.59
N GLN A 41 18.69 29.12 25.72
CA GLN A 41 18.41 27.88 24.99
C GLN A 41 17.04 27.30 25.39
N THR A 42 16.73 27.28 26.69
CA THR A 42 15.44 26.79 27.19
C THR A 42 14.27 27.61 26.65
N VAL A 43 14.40 28.95 26.62
CA VAL A 43 13.37 29.84 26.06
C VAL A 43 13.21 29.64 24.55
N LEU A 44 14.31 29.38 23.83
CA LEU A 44 14.27 29.10 22.40
C LEU A 44 13.57 27.77 22.12
N ASP A 45 13.88 26.72 22.88
CA ASP A 45 13.24 25.40 22.74
C ASP A 45 11.74 25.46 23.06
N GLN A 46 11.35 26.23 24.08
CA GLN A 46 9.93 26.48 24.37
C GLN A 46 9.21 27.16 23.21
N LYS A 47 9.78 28.24 22.65
CA LYS A 47 9.20 28.92 21.49
C LYS A 47 9.15 28.04 20.25
N LEU A 48 10.17 27.22 20.03
CA LEU A 48 10.19 26.28 18.90
C LEU A 48 9.07 25.24 19.05
N ASN A 49 8.86 24.72 20.25
CA ASN A 49 7.77 23.79 20.53
C ASN A 49 6.39 24.44 20.40
N GLU A 50 6.23 25.68 20.86
CA GLU A 50 4.98 26.46 20.70
C GLU A 50 4.66 26.72 19.22
N VAL A 51 5.65 27.15 18.43
CA VAL A 51 5.48 27.38 16.99
C VAL A 51 5.17 26.06 16.26
N ASN A 52 5.87 24.97 16.58
CA ASN A 52 5.57 23.66 16.00
C ASN A 52 4.17 23.16 16.36
N ALA A 53 3.70 23.43 17.59
CA ALA A 53 2.35 23.10 17.99
C ALA A 53 1.29 23.94 17.25
N GLN A 54 1.54 25.24 17.04
CA GLN A 54 0.68 26.12 16.25
C GLN A 54 0.60 25.67 14.79
N ILE A 55 1.74 25.41 14.14
CA ILE A 55 1.79 24.92 12.75
C ILE A 55 1.00 23.61 12.61
N ARG A 56 1.15 22.67 13.56
CA ARG A 56 0.38 21.41 13.55
C ARG A 56 -1.11 21.64 13.72
N ALA A 57 -1.51 22.60 14.55
CA ALA A 57 -2.92 22.94 14.75
C ALA A 57 -3.54 23.57 13.50
N GLU A 58 -2.84 24.51 12.86
CA GLU A 58 -3.27 25.13 11.60
C GLU A 58 -3.39 24.10 10.48
N LEU A 59 -2.37 23.24 10.31
CA LEU A 59 -2.40 22.17 9.31
C LEU A 59 -3.56 21.18 9.54
N ASN A 60 -3.80 20.78 10.79
CA ASN A 60 -4.93 19.91 11.13
C ASN A 60 -6.28 20.58 10.85
N GLN A 61 -6.39 21.89 11.05
CA GLN A 61 -7.59 22.65 10.75
C GLN A 61 -7.81 22.75 9.23
N GLU A 62 -6.77 23.02 8.44
CA GLU A 62 -6.84 23.00 6.97
C GLU A 62 -7.25 21.64 6.44
N ILE A 63 -6.66 20.56 6.97
CA ILE A 63 -7.04 19.17 6.62
C ILE A 63 -8.52 18.93 6.92
N LEU A 64 -9.03 19.39 8.06
CA LEU A 64 -10.43 19.21 8.43
C LEU A 64 -11.38 19.98 7.50
N VAL A 65 -11.03 21.22 7.13
CA VAL A 65 -11.79 22.01 6.15
C VAL A 65 -11.79 21.34 4.78
N LEU A 66 -10.64 20.86 4.31
CA LEU A 66 -10.53 20.15 3.03
C LEU A 66 -11.31 18.84 3.04
N LYS A 67 -11.28 18.08 4.14
CA LYS A 67 -12.10 16.87 4.31
C LYS A 67 -13.59 17.19 4.23
N GLN A 68 -14.05 18.23 4.94
CA GLN A 68 -15.46 18.64 4.88
C GLN A 68 -15.85 19.09 3.47
N GLN A 69 -15.03 19.91 2.81
CA GLN A 69 -15.29 20.33 1.42
C GLN A 69 -15.35 19.15 0.46
N LEU A 70 -14.53 18.13 0.68
CA LEU A 70 -14.55 16.89 -0.09
C LEU A 70 -15.81 16.07 0.18
N GLU A 71 -16.22 15.91 1.44
CA GLU A 71 -17.46 15.24 1.83
C GLU A 71 -18.70 15.95 1.24
N ASP A 72 -18.79 17.28 1.37
CA ASP A 72 -19.88 18.08 0.81
C ASP A 72 -19.92 17.98 -0.73
N SER A 73 -18.75 17.87 -1.38
CA SER A 73 -18.65 17.67 -2.83
C SER A 73 -19.06 16.25 -3.22
N VAL A 74 -18.71 15.23 -2.44
CA VAL A 74 -19.11 13.84 -2.67
C VAL A 74 -20.61 13.65 -2.44
N GLU A 75 -21.20 14.27 -1.42
CA GLU A 75 -22.65 14.23 -1.17
C GLU A 75 -23.43 14.90 -2.30
N LYS A 76 -22.94 16.03 -2.83
CA LYS A 76 -23.50 16.65 -4.04
C LYS A 76 -23.36 15.77 -5.28
N VAL A 77 -22.25 15.05 -5.44
CA VAL A 77 -22.07 14.08 -6.53
C VAL A 77 -23.02 12.86 -6.36
N GLY A 78 -23.42 12.53 -5.12
CA GLY A 78 -24.40 11.47 -4.83
C GLY A 78 -25.85 11.82 -5.19
N GLU A 79 -26.25 13.09 -5.11
CA GLU A 79 -27.58 13.57 -5.54
C GLU A 79 -27.64 14.01 -7.01
N VAL A 80 -26.49 14.37 -7.60
CA VAL A 80 -26.40 14.69 -9.03
C VAL A 80 -26.43 13.38 -9.84
N ASP A 81 -27.63 13.09 -10.36
CA ASP A 81 -27.89 12.34 -11.59
C ASP A 81 -27.86 10.80 -11.60
N GLN A 82 -28.34 10.15 -10.52
CA GLN A 82 -28.87 8.79 -10.67
C GLN A 82 -29.99 8.73 -11.74
N VAL A 83 -30.72 9.84 -11.95
CA VAL A 83 -31.84 9.93 -12.90
C VAL A 83 -31.39 9.80 -14.37
N ALA A 84 -30.22 10.33 -14.76
CA ALA A 84 -29.70 10.19 -16.11
C ALA A 84 -29.20 8.76 -16.43
N ILE A 85 -28.62 8.05 -15.47
CA ILE A 85 -28.16 6.66 -15.66
C ILE A 85 -29.35 5.68 -15.78
N ILE A 86 -30.43 5.90 -15.02
CA ILE A 86 -31.60 5.02 -14.94
C ILE A 86 -32.36 4.89 -16.29
N GLY A 87 -32.15 5.82 -17.23
CA GLY A 87 -32.80 5.81 -18.54
C GLY A 87 -32.00 5.16 -19.68
N LEU A 88 -30.76 4.72 -19.45
CA LEU A 88 -29.91 4.14 -20.49
C LEU A 88 -30.03 2.62 -20.51
N ASP A 89 -30.26 2.05 -21.70
CA ASP A 89 -30.02 0.63 -21.93
C ASP A 89 -28.51 0.38 -22.01
N TRP A 90 -28.06 -0.72 -21.42
CA TRP A 90 -26.63 -1.09 -21.36
C TRP A 90 -26.38 -2.38 -22.13
N GLN A 91 -25.23 -2.45 -22.80
CA GLN A 91 -24.70 -3.65 -23.44
C GLN A 91 -23.41 -4.10 -22.76
N LYS A 92 -23.09 -5.40 -22.86
CA LYS A 92 -21.83 -5.98 -22.39
C LYS A 92 -20.81 -5.96 -23.52
N TYR A 93 -19.64 -5.38 -23.27
CA TYR A 93 -18.44 -5.57 -24.09
C TYR A 93 -17.51 -6.56 -23.39
N THR A 94 -16.82 -7.40 -24.17
CA THR A 94 -15.84 -8.37 -23.65
C THR A 94 -14.57 -8.24 -24.48
N ASN A 95 -13.44 -8.09 -23.81
CA ASN A 95 -12.11 -8.14 -24.37
C ASN A 95 -11.45 -9.46 -23.96
N SER A 96 -11.39 -10.40 -24.89
CA SER A 96 -10.82 -11.74 -24.66
C SER A 96 -9.29 -11.71 -24.50
N ASP A 97 -8.62 -10.71 -25.06
CA ASP A 97 -7.15 -10.64 -25.06
C ASP A 97 -6.61 -10.34 -23.65
N TYR A 98 -7.38 -9.61 -22.84
CA TYR A 98 -7.06 -9.24 -21.45
C TYR A 98 -8.05 -9.78 -20.43
N GLY A 99 -8.92 -10.72 -20.83
CA GLY A 99 -9.83 -11.39 -19.92
C GLY A 99 -10.73 -10.44 -19.12
N PHE A 100 -11.22 -9.35 -19.71
CA PHE A 100 -12.15 -8.46 -19.02
C PHE A 100 -13.42 -8.21 -19.83
N SER A 101 -14.47 -7.83 -19.12
CA SER A 101 -15.73 -7.36 -19.66
C SER A 101 -16.18 -6.11 -18.94
N LEU A 102 -17.00 -5.30 -19.59
CA LEU A 102 -17.57 -4.10 -19.01
C LEU A 102 -18.94 -3.81 -19.62
N ARG A 103 -19.67 -2.88 -19.02
CA ARG A 103 -20.94 -2.39 -19.53
C ARG A 103 -20.75 -1.03 -20.18
N THR A 104 -21.30 -0.85 -21.37
CA THR A 104 -21.39 0.44 -22.04
C THR A 104 -22.85 0.75 -22.36
N PRO A 105 -23.25 2.00 -22.56
CA PRO A 105 -24.59 2.27 -23.05
C PRO A 105 -24.79 1.69 -24.46
N LEU A 106 -25.99 1.19 -24.75
CA LEU A 106 -26.33 0.43 -25.96
C LEU A 106 -26.08 1.21 -27.26
N ASN A 107 -26.18 2.54 -27.20
CA ASN A 107 -25.95 3.47 -28.30
C ASN A 107 -24.49 3.97 -28.40
N TRP A 108 -23.57 3.44 -27.61
CA TRP A 108 -22.14 3.75 -27.74
C TRP A 108 -21.48 2.75 -28.69
N ALA A 109 -20.60 3.26 -29.55
CA ALA A 109 -19.72 2.43 -30.34
C ALA A 109 -18.53 2.02 -29.49
N VAL A 110 -18.16 0.75 -29.58
CA VAL A 110 -16.91 0.23 -29.00
C VAL A 110 -16.02 -0.17 -30.16
N ASP A 111 -14.82 0.40 -30.21
CA ASP A 111 -13.77 0.09 -31.17
C ASP A 111 -12.53 -0.42 -30.43
N TYR A 112 -11.79 -1.32 -31.06
CA TYR A 112 -10.61 -1.94 -30.49
C TYR A 112 -9.44 -1.74 -31.44
N GLY A 113 -8.35 -1.16 -30.93
CA GLY A 113 -7.16 -0.91 -31.70
C GLY A 113 -5.89 -1.21 -30.90
N LYS A 114 -4.80 -1.45 -31.63
CA LYS A 114 -3.47 -1.45 -31.04
C LYS A 114 -3.03 -0.02 -30.76
N LEU A 115 -2.34 0.17 -29.66
CA LEU A 115 -1.70 1.42 -29.29
C LEU A 115 -0.20 1.23 -29.46
N ASP A 116 0.37 1.95 -30.42
CA ASP A 116 1.83 2.02 -30.62
C ASP A 116 2.29 3.37 -30.06
N ILE A 117 2.78 3.35 -28.82
CA ILE A 117 3.42 4.51 -28.18
C ILE A 117 4.87 4.14 -27.97
N ASP A 118 5.76 4.73 -28.78
CA ASP A 118 7.21 4.67 -28.62
C ASP A 118 7.78 3.26 -28.36
N GLY A 119 7.26 2.26 -29.07
CA GLY A 119 7.73 0.87 -28.96
C GLY A 119 7.12 0.06 -27.81
N LEU A 120 6.09 0.59 -27.15
CA LEU A 120 5.22 -0.18 -26.27
C LEU A 120 4.11 -0.83 -27.08
N ASP A 121 4.08 -2.15 -27.08
CA ASP A 121 2.92 -2.90 -27.54
C ASP A 121 1.81 -2.80 -26.49
N GLY A 122 0.91 -1.83 -26.67
CA GLY A 122 -0.30 -1.69 -25.87
C GLY A 122 -1.55 -1.99 -26.70
N ASN A 123 -2.66 -2.22 -26.01
CA ASN A 123 -3.96 -2.29 -26.63
C ASN A 123 -4.88 -1.21 -26.06
N LYS A 124 -5.78 -0.71 -26.90
CA LYS A 124 -6.68 0.38 -26.54
C LYS A 124 -8.09 0.07 -26.99
N VAL A 125 -8.99 0.07 -26.02
CA VAL A 125 -10.43 0.03 -26.23
C VAL A 125 -10.94 1.46 -26.24
N TYR A 126 -11.55 1.84 -27.36
CA TYR A 126 -12.17 3.14 -27.56
C TYR A 126 -13.69 2.99 -27.40
N ILE A 127 -14.28 3.71 -26.45
CA ILE A 127 -15.72 3.66 -26.16
C ILE A 127 -16.28 5.07 -26.40
N SER A 128 -17.14 5.25 -27.39
CA SER A 128 -17.63 6.59 -27.78
C SER A 128 -19.15 6.65 -27.95
N GLY A 129 -19.75 7.72 -27.44
CA GLY A 129 -21.18 7.99 -27.60
C GLY A 129 -21.52 8.39 -29.05
N THR A 130 -22.43 7.66 -29.71
CA THR A 130 -22.81 7.97 -31.11
C THR A 130 -24.07 8.83 -31.24
N SER A 131 -24.85 9.02 -30.18
CA SER A 131 -26.14 9.75 -30.26
C SER A 131 -26.02 11.25 -29.97
N ASN A 132 -26.95 12.03 -30.51
CA ASN A 132 -26.97 13.50 -30.43
C ASN A 132 -27.07 14.06 -29.00
N SER A 133 -27.55 13.27 -28.03
CA SER A 133 -27.71 13.65 -26.61
C SER A 133 -26.43 13.50 -25.76
N ILE A 134 -25.40 12.84 -26.30
CA ILE A 134 -24.11 12.53 -25.63
C ILE A 134 -22.94 12.80 -26.60
N ARG A 135 -23.19 13.58 -27.65
CA ARG A 135 -22.20 13.88 -28.69
C ARG A 135 -20.98 14.53 -28.05
N GLY A 136 -19.85 13.85 -28.18
CA GLY A 136 -18.56 14.34 -27.68
C GLY A 136 -18.03 13.57 -26.47
N GLN A 137 -18.86 12.82 -25.75
CA GLN A 137 -18.39 11.97 -24.65
C GLN A 137 -17.66 10.75 -25.19
N GLN A 138 -16.44 10.55 -24.68
CA GLN A 138 -15.58 9.44 -25.05
C GLN A 138 -14.90 8.91 -23.79
N ALA A 139 -14.93 7.58 -23.61
CA ALA A 139 -14.15 6.89 -22.62
C ALA A 139 -13.08 6.06 -23.36
N HIS A 140 -11.81 6.20 -22.99
CA HIS A 140 -10.76 5.32 -23.50
C HIS A 140 -10.30 4.41 -22.38
N ILE A 141 -10.13 3.13 -22.66
CA ILE A 141 -9.47 2.18 -21.75
C ILE A 141 -8.22 1.70 -22.46
N VAL A 142 -7.07 2.06 -21.92
CA VAL A 142 -5.75 1.62 -22.37
C VAL A 142 -5.29 0.50 -21.46
N VAL A 143 -4.82 -0.60 -22.05
CA VAL A 143 -4.17 -1.69 -21.34
C VAL A 143 -2.76 -1.82 -21.85
N THR A 144 -1.78 -1.67 -20.97
CA THR A 144 -0.35 -1.80 -21.30
C THR A 144 0.33 -2.74 -20.31
N PRO A 145 1.24 -3.61 -20.76
CA PRO A 145 2.07 -4.38 -19.84
C PRO A 145 2.95 -3.46 -19.01
N LEU A 146 3.28 -3.90 -17.80
CA LEU A 146 4.29 -3.27 -16.96
C LEU A 146 5.71 -3.62 -17.45
N ILE A 147 6.66 -2.71 -17.27
CA ILE A 147 8.08 -2.90 -17.60
C ILE A 147 8.90 -3.07 -16.33
N GLY A 148 9.37 -4.29 -16.07
CA GLY A 148 10.15 -4.60 -14.88
C GLY A 148 9.35 -4.40 -13.60
N ASP A 149 9.93 -3.70 -12.62
CA ASP A 149 9.36 -3.50 -11.29
C ASP A 149 8.70 -2.12 -11.15
N GLU A 150 8.18 -1.57 -12.24
CA GLU A 150 7.61 -0.22 -12.21
C GLU A 150 6.34 -0.11 -11.37
N THR A 151 6.16 1.04 -10.75
CA THR A 151 4.96 1.41 -10.02
C THR A 151 3.83 1.83 -10.96
N GLU A 152 2.59 1.83 -10.45
CA GLU A 152 1.41 2.32 -11.19
C GLU A 152 1.61 3.76 -11.71
N LEU A 153 2.20 4.62 -10.89
CA LEU A 153 2.47 6.02 -11.24
C LEU A 153 3.53 6.14 -12.34
N GLU A 154 4.60 5.34 -12.28
CA GLU A 154 5.65 5.33 -13.32
C GLU A 154 5.09 4.84 -14.65
N ALA A 155 4.33 3.74 -14.62
CA ALA A 155 3.65 3.19 -15.80
C ALA A 155 2.67 4.20 -16.41
N PHE A 156 1.89 4.88 -15.56
CA PHE A 156 0.93 5.90 -16.01
C PHE A 156 1.63 7.15 -16.58
N SER A 157 2.68 7.63 -15.94
CA SER A 157 3.43 8.81 -16.40
C SER A 157 4.03 8.58 -17.78
N ARG A 158 4.50 7.35 -18.06
CA ARG A 158 4.96 6.94 -19.39
C ARG A 158 3.86 7.00 -20.45
N LEU A 159 2.62 6.60 -20.13
CA LEU A 159 1.53 6.61 -21.11
C LEU A 159 1.13 8.00 -21.61
N GLN A 160 1.38 9.04 -20.80
CA GLN A 160 0.87 10.38 -21.06
C GLN A 160 1.94 11.41 -21.40
N ASP A 161 3.23 11.05 -21.34
CA ASP A 161 4.34 12.00 -21.37
C ASP A 161 4.10 13.16 -20.36
N LEU A 162 3.48 12.82 -19.22
CA LEU A 162 3.10 13.77 -18.18
C LEU A 162 4.16 13.80 -17.10
N ASP A 163 4.42 15.00 -16.58
CA ASP A 163 5.20 15.15 -15.35
C ASP A 163 4.35 14.66 -14.16
N ALA A 164 4.70 13.48 -13.65
CA ALA A 164 4.05 12.83 -12.52
C ALA A 164 3.88 13.76 -11.30
N SER A 165 4.78 14.74 -11.13
CA SER A 165 4.77 15.66 -10.00
C SER A 165 3.60 16.66 -10.00
N LEU A 166 2.90 16.80 -11.13
CA LEU A 166 1.76 17.71 -11.28
C LEU A 166 0.42 17.04 -10.99
N LEU A 167 0.41 15.73 -10.82
CA LEU A 167 -0.82 14.97 -10.63
C LEU A 167 -1.20 14.92 -9.15
N THR A 168 -2.46 15.22 -8.88
CA THR A 168 -3.08 14.85 -7.59
C THR A 168 -3.75 13.51 -7.75
N SER A 169 -3.55 12.61 -6.79
CA SER A 169 -4.13 11.26 -6.81
C SER A 169 -4.98 10.98 -5.59
N LYS A 170 -6.00 10.13 -5.76
CA LYS A 170 -6.85 9.63 -4.69
C LYS A 170 -7.21 8.16 -4.96
N ALA A 171 -6.93 7.30 -3.99
CA ALA A 171 -7.46 5.94 -4.02
C ALA A 171 -8.98 5.98 -3.82
N ILE A 172 -9.72 5.32 -4.71
CA ILE A 172 -11.16 5.16 -4.63
C ILE A 172 -11.54 3.71 -4.91
N GLU A 173 -12.69 3.29 -4.41
CA GLU A 173 -13.26 1.97 -4.67
C GLU A 173 -14.36 2.11 -5.72
N LEU A 174 -14.24 1.38 -6.84
CA LEU A 174 -15.23 1.35 -7.91
C LEU A 174 -15.69 -0.08 -8.16
N GLY A 175 -16.86 -0.43 -7.62
CA GLY A 175 -17.32 -1.81 -7.63
C GLY A 175 -16.43 -2.68 -6.76
N ASN A 176 -15.77 -3.67 -7.35
CA ASN A 176 -14.80 -4.55 -6.69
C ASN A 176 -13.33 -4.18 -6.99
N LEU A 177 -13.09 -3.04 -7.66
CA LEU A 177 -11.75 -2.59 -8.02
C LEU A 177 -11.28 -1.49 -7.06
N GLN A 178 -10.08 -1.66 -6.51
CA GLN A 178 -9.33 -0.54 -5.95
C GLN A 178 -8.60 0.17 -7.08
N VAL A 179 -8.86 1.45 -7.23
CA VAL A 179 -8.32 2.23 -8.35
C VAL A 179 -7.72 3.54 -7.85
N THR A 180 -6.78 4.09 -8.60
CA THR A 180 -6.22 5.41 -8.36
C THR A 180 -6.84 6.40 -9.34
N ALA A 181 -7.57 7.38 -8.83
CA ALA A 181 -8.06 8.49 -9.63
C ALA A 181 -7.02 9.61 -9.65
N TYR A 182 -6.63 10.04 -10.84
CA TYR A 182 -5.73 11.16 -11.07
C TYR A 182 -6.50 12.37 -11.62
N HIS A 183 -6.12 13.54 -11.10
CA HIS A 183 -6.57 14.82 -11.62
C HIS A 183 -5.35 15.69 -11.96
N ASP A 184 -5.26 16.08 -13.24
CA ASP A 184 -4.30 17.06 -13.73
C ASP A 184 -4.93 18.46 -13.72
N PRO A 185 -4.55 19.34 -12.78
CA PRO A 185 -5.10 20.69 -12.69
C PRO A 185 -4.56 21.63 -13.80
N SER A 186 -3.51 21.25 -14.50
CA SER A 186 -2.88 22.05 -15.57
C SER A 186 -3.55 21.83 -16.93
N ASN A 187 -4.18 20.67 -17.11
CA ASN A 187 -4.84 20.33 -18.36
C ASN A 187 -6.20 21.05 -18.48
N LYS A 188 -6.31 21.94 -19.46
CA LYS A 188 -7.55 22.68 -19.78
C LYS A 188 -8.72 21.75 -20.13
N GLU A 189 -8.45 20.53 -20.57
CA GLU A 189 -9.45 19.52 -20.92
C GLU A 189 -9.97 18.76 -19.70
N ASN A 190 -9.41 18.99 -18.49
CA ASN A 190 -9.84 18.38 -17.22
C ASN A 190 -10.03 16.86 -17.34
N ILE A 191 -9.01 16.17 -17.84
CA ILE A 191 -9.05 14.71 -18.00
C ILE A 191 -9.05 14.08 -16.61
N SER A 192 -10.11 13.35 -16.29
CA SER A 192 -10.13 12.41 -15.17
C SER A 192 -9.57 11.09 -15.67
N VAL A 193 -8.51 10.62 -15.02
CA VAL A 193 -7.94 9.30 -15.30
C VAL A 193 -8.15 8.40 -14.11
N ILE A 194 -8.56 7.17 -14.37
CA ILE A 194 -8.62 6.12 -13.37
C ILE A 194 -7.67 5.02 -13.81
N THR A 195 -6.79 4.62 -12.92
CA THR A 195 -5.85 3.53 -13.19
C THR A 195 -5.94 2.44 -12.14
N PHE A 196 -5.51 1.25 -12.51
CA PHE A 196 -5.23 0.15 -11.59
C PHE A 196 -4.29 -0.87 -12.28
N ILE A 197 -3.61 -1.67 -11.47
CA ILE A 197 -2.76 -2.77 -11.96
C ILE A 197 -3.48 -4.11 -11.75
N ARG A 198 -3.45 -4.97 -12.77
CA ARG A 198 -3.89 -6.35 -12.67
C ARG A 198 -3.12 -7.24 -13.64
N ASP A 199 -2.73 -8.43 -13.20
CA ASP A 199 -2.07 -9.46 -14.03
C ASP A 199 -0.87 -8.89 -14.83
N GLY A 200 -0.01 -8.11 -14.18
CA GLY A 200 1.15 -7.48 -14.81
C GLY A 200 0.84 -6.38 -15.85
N ASN A 201 -0.41 -5.91 -15.91
CA ASN A 201 -0.84 -4.86 -16.83
C ASN A 201 -1.37 -3.64 -16.06
N LEU A 202 -1.06 -2.45 -16.57
CA LEU A 202 -1.73 -1.20 -16.20
C LEU A 202 -2.98 -1.04 -17.05
N TYR A 203 -4.11 -0.83 -16.37
CA TYR A 203 -5.36 -0.41 -16.96
C TYR A 203 -5.52 1.08 -16.70
N ALA A 204 -5.64 1.89 -17.74
CA ALA A 204 -5.85 3.34 -17.64
C ALA A 204 -7.12 3.74 -18.40
N ALA A 205 -8.13 4.18 -17.65
CA ALA A 205 -9.37 4.69 -18.18
C ALA A 205 -9.35 6.23 -18.21
N TYR A 206 -9.70 6.83 -19.33
CA TYR A 206 -9.72 8.28 -19.56
C TYR A 206 -11.12 8.75 -19.90
N ASP A 207 -11.59 9.81 -19.23
CA ASP A 207 -12.76 10.57 -19.67
C ASP A 207 -12.31 11.72 -20.58
N LEU A 208 -12.69 11.66 -21.86
CA LEU A 208 -12.34 12.66 -22.86
C LEU A 208 -13.56 13.53 -23.19
N LYS A 209 -13.42 14.82 -22.89
CA LYS A 209 -14.35 15.94 -23.12
C LYS A 209 -15.61 15.98 -22.23
N PRO A 210 -15.44 16.39 -20.95
CA PRO A 210 -16.55 16.84 -20.13
C PRO A 210 -16.82 18.35 -20.40
N GLU A 211 -17.33 18.70 -21.58
CA GLU A 211 -17.81 20.09 -21.79
C GLU A 211 -18.98 20.42 -20.85
N ASP A 212 -19.71 19.40 -20.36
CA ASP A 212 -20.71 19.44 -19.28
C ASP A 212 -20.38 18.41 -18.18
N ARG A 213 -19.72 18.88 -17.11
CA ARG A 213 -19.02 18.08 -16.08
C ARG A 213 -19.93 17.19 -15.22
N ASP A 214 -21.15 17.64 -14.96
CA ASP A 214 -22.00 17.03 -13.92
C ASP A 214 -22.65 15.72 -14.36
N SER A 215 -22.88 15.53 -15.66
CA SER A 215 -23.54 14.32 -16.19
C SER A 215 -22.59 13.31 -16.84
N SER A 216 -21.45 13.76 -17.41
CA SER A 216 -20.49 12.88 -18.09
C SER A 216 -19.68 12.02 -17.11
N SER A 217 -19.29 12.60 -15.97
CA SER A 217 -18.47 11.94 -14.95
C SER A 217 -19.13 10.67 -14.42
N ASN A 218 -20.46 10.68 -14.27
CA ASN A 218 -21.21 9.54 -13.74
C ASN A 218 -21.25 8.34 -14.69
N ILE A 219 -21.38 8.59 -16.00
CA ILE A 219 -21.38 7.50 -16.99
C ILE A 219 -19.98 6.89 -17.11
N PHE A 220 -18.94 7.71 -17.12
CA PHE A 220 -17.56 7.23 -17.12
C PHE A 220 -17.26 6.36 -15.90
N LEU A 221 -17.58 6.83 -14.69
CA LEU A 221 -17.43 6.06 -13.46
C LEU A 221 -18.25 4.77 -13.47
N ALA A 222 -19.47 4.79 -14.03
CA ALA A 222 -20.29 3.60 -14.18
C ALA A 222 -19.69 2.57 -15.17
N ILE A 223 -19.08 3.03 -16.26
CA ILE A 223 -18.35 2.16 -17.21
C ILE A 223 -17.15 1.51 -16.49
N VAL A 224 -16.30 2.32 -15.85
CA VAL A 224 -15.08 1.82 -15.17
C VAL A 224 -15.44 0.88 -14.01
N GLY A 225 -16.40 1.26 -13.16
CA GLY A 225 -16.88 0.42 -12.06
C GLY A 225 -17.65 -0.82 -12.50
N SER A 226 -17.97 -0.95 -13.80
CA SER A 226 -18.56 -2.17 -14.36
C SER A 226 -17.54 -3.14 -14.94
N ILE A 227 -16.24 -2.78 -14.93
CA ILE A 227 -15.18 -3.68 -15.37
C ILE A 227 -15.19 -4.91 -14.47
N LYS A 228 -15.30 -6.07 -15.11
CA LYS A 228 -15.22 -7.39 -14.50
C LYS A 228 -14.19 -8.19 -15.25
N PHE A 229 -13.23 -8.73 -14.54
CA PHE A 229 -12.33 -9.72 -15.13
C PHE A 229 -13.10 -11.05 -15.22
N GLU A 230 -12.96 -11.74 -16.35
CA GLU A 230 -13.34 -13.14 -16.41
C GLU A 230 -12.38 -13.85 -15.47
N ASP A 231 -12.83 -14.09 -14.24
CA ASP A 231 -12.07 -14.85 -13.27
C ASP A 231 -11.65 -16.14 -13.96
N ALA A 232 -10.35 -16.43 -13.95
CA ALA A 232 -9.85 -17.74 -14.35
C ALA A 232 -10.78 -18.79 -13.74
N SER A 233 -11.16 -19.82 -14.52
CA SER A 233 -12.04 -20.87 -14.02
C SER A 233 -11.50 -21.31 -12.65
N ARG A 234 -12.36 -21.29 -11.63
CA ARG A 234 -11.92 -21.54 -10.26
C ARG A 234 -12.27 -22.96 -9.89
N GLN A 235 -11.38 -23.56 -9.11
CA GLN A 235 -11.63 -24.79 -8.39
C GLN A 235 -11.64 -24.51 -6.89
N THR A 236 -12.16 -25.45 -6.10
CA THR A 236 -12.35 -25.28 -4.65
C THR A 236 -11.51 -26.30 -3.90
N TYR A 237 -10.67 -25.81 -2.97
CA TYR A 237 -10.07 -26.62 -1.93
C TYR A 237 -11.04 -26.71 -0.75
N SER A 238 -11.17 -27.89 -0.16
CA SER A 238 -11.99 -28.09 1.04
C SER A 238 -11.27 -29.02 2.01
N ASP A 239 -11.22 -28.61 3.28
CA ASP A 239 -10.73 -29.44 4.38
C ASP A 239 -11.88 -29.78 5.32
N GLU A 240 -12.39 -31.00 5.20
CA GLU A 240 -13.52 -31.48 6.01
C GLU A 240 -13.15 -31.67 7.49
N ASN A 241 -11.86 -31.79 7.83
CA ASN A 241 -11.46 -31.96 9.23
C ASN A 241 -11.57 -30.66 10.03
N PHE A 242 -11.42 -29.53 9.34
CA PHE A 242 -11.42 -28.19 9.93
C PHE A 242 -12.53 -27.29 9.37
N ASN A 243 -13.48 -27.84 8.62
CA ASN A 243 -14.68 -27.16 8.11
C ASN A 243 -14.39 -25.85 7.36
N TYR A 244 -13.31 -25.77 6.59
CA TYR A 244 -13.06 -24.61 5.74
C TYR A 244 -12.87 -24.99 4.27
N SER A 245 -13.19 -24.06 3.39
CA SER A 245 -12.93 -24.16 1.96
C SER A 245 -12.51 -22.80 1.40
N PHE A 246 -11.79 -22.81 0.28
CA PHE A 246 -11.49 -21.60 -0.48
C PHE A 246 -11.40 -21.93 -1.97
N SER A 247 -11.60 -20.92 -2.81
CA SER A 247 -11.51 -21.05 -4.25
C SER A 247 -10.20 -20.49 -4.78
N TYR A 248 -9.62 -21.13 -5.78
CA TYR A 248 -8.36 -20.73 -6.42
C TYR A 248 -8.42 -21.04 -7.92
N PRO A 249 -7.56 -20.43 -8.76
CA PRO A 249 -7.57 -20.69 -10.19
C PRO A 249 -7.35 -22.18 -10.56
N GLU A 250 -8.02 -22.65 -11.61
CA GLU A 250 -8.02 -24.05 -12.05
C GLU A 250 -6.66 -24.50 -12.58
N ASP A 251 -5.86 -23.57 -13.10
CA ASP A 251 -4.51 -23.79 -13.61
C ASP A 251 -3.43 -23.80 -12.52
N TRP A 252 -3.79 -23.47 -11.27
CA TRP A 252 -2.87 -23.55 -10.13
C TRP A 252 -2.74 -24.97 -9.59
N ASN A 253 -1.54 -25.28 -9.11
CA ASN A 253 -1.15 -26.54 -8.51
C ASN A 253 -1.32 -26.48 -6.98
N ILE A 254 -1.90 -27.54 -6.42
CA ILE A 254 -2.04 -27.72 -4.97
C ILE A 254 -1.37 -29.04 -4.56
N ASP A 255 -0.52 -29.01 -3.53
CA ASP A 255 0.13 -30.19 -2.96
C ASP A 255 0.09 -30.11 -1.43
N GLY A 256 -0.91 -30.79 -0.85
CA GLY A 256 -1.19 -30.71 0.58
C GLY A 256 -1.61 -29.30 0.96
N ASN A 257 -0.74 -28.61 1.68
CA ASN A 257 -1.00 -27.28 2.24
C ASN A 257 -0.23 -26.16 1.52
N LEU A 258 0.24 -26.46 0.30
CA LEU A 258 0.99 -25.57 -0.58
C LEU A 258 0.19 -25.30 -1.84
N LEU A 259 0.19 -24.05 -2.30
CA LEU A 259 -0.53 -23.59 -3.49
C LEU A 259 0.41 -22.75 -4.37
N SER A 260 0.45 -23.04 -5.67
CA SER A 260 1.35 -22.37 -6.63
C SER A 260 0.78 -22.36 -8.04
N TYR A 261 0.97 -21.26 -8.76
CA TYR A 261 0.65 -21.17 -10.19
C TYR A 261 1.67 -21.89 -11.09
N THR A 262 2.78 -22.38 -10.53
CA THR A 262 3.74 -23.28 -11.20
C THR A 262 3.80 -24.65 -10.53
N GLU A 263 4.40 -25.64 -11.19
CA GLU A 263 4.62 -26.96 -10.59
C GLU A 263 5.39 -26.81 -9.25
N ILE A 264 4.83 -27.40 -8.19
CA ILE A 264 5.42 -27.35 -6.85
C ILE A 264 6.62 -28.30 -6.78
N LYS A 265 7.80 -27.73 -6.62
CA LYS A 265 9.07 -28.44 -6.41
C LYS A 265 9.45 -28.35 -4.94
N LYS A 266 9.59 -29.51 -4.30
CA LYS A 266 10.16 -29.62 -2.94
C LYS A 266 11.67 -29.77 -3.07
N TYR A 267 12.42 -28.88 -2.42
CA TYR A 267 13.87 -28.90 -2.42
C TYR A 267 14.40 -29.55 -1.13
N GLU A 268 15.73 -29.76 -1.06
CA GLU A 268 16.37 -30.27 0.16
C GLU A 268 16.10 -29.33 1.34
N ILE A 269 16.04 -29.89 2.56
CA ILE A 269 15.83 -29.11 3.80
C ILE A 269 14.40 -28.51 3.91
N GLY A 270 13.44 -29.02 3.16
CA GLY A 270 12.01 -28.70 3.36
C GLY A 270 11.59 -27.33 2.82
N SER A 271 12.40 -26.70 1.98
CA SER A 271 11.97 -25.54 1.18
C SER A 271 11.19 -25.99 -0.06
N ASN A 272 10.43 -25.06 -0.63
CA ASN A 272 9.64 -25.26 -1.85
C ASN A 272 9.49 -23.93 -2.60
N ASN A 273 9.01 -23.98 -3.83
CA ASN A 273 8.71 -22.80 -4.65
C ASN A 273 7.23 -22.40 -4.63
N ALA A 274 6.41 -22.88 -3.66
CA ALA A 274 5.02 -22.50 -3.59
C ALA A 274 4.89 -21.14 -2.87
N PRO A 275 4.36 -20.10 -3.53
CA PRO A 275 4.24 -18.78 -2.93
C PRO A 275 3.22 -18.73 -1.80
N ILE A 276 2.22 -19.63 -1.82
CA ILE A 276 1.16 -19.65 -0.81
C ILE A 276 1.24 -20.95 -0.02
N SER A 277 1.22 -20.82 1.30
CA SER A 277 0.98 -21.93 2.21
C SER A 277 -0.19 -21.61 3.14
N PHE A 278 -0.90 -22.65 3.55
CA PHE A 278 -2.05 -22.51 4.44
C PHE A 278 -2.10 -23.65 5.45
N GLY A 279 -2.95 -23.54 6.46
CA GLY A 279 -3.15 -24.61 7.42
C GLY A 279 -3.97 -24.21 8.64
N ALA A 280 -4.46 -25.22 9.35
CA ALA A 280 -5.18 -25.08 10.61
C ALA A 280 -4.26 -25.50 11.77
N TYR A 281 -4.15 -24.64 12.78
CA TYR A 281 -3.17 -24.78 13.85
C TYR A 281 -3.78 -24.55 15.22
N SER A 282 -3.54 -25.44 16.17
CA SER A 282 -3.90 -25.17 17.57
C SER A 282 -3.13 -23.96 18.10
N SER A 283 -3.81 -23.06 18.81
CA SER A 283 -3.19 -21.91 19.48
C SER A 283 -2.24 -22.32 20.62
N ASP A 284 -2.51 -23.47 21.26
CA ASP A 284 -1.67 -24.05 22.30
C ASP A 284 -0.43 -24.75 21.74
N ALA A 285 -0.48 -25.16 20.48
CA ALA A 285 0.70 -25.68 19.82
C ALA A 285 1.67 -24.51 19.58
N ASN A 286 2.84 -24.57 20.22
CA ASN A 286 4.04 -23.97 19.63
C ASN A 286 4.26 -24.72 18.31
N VAL A 287 3.60 -24.30 17.24
CA VAL A 287 3.69 -24.97 15.95
C VAL A 287 5.06 -24.66 15.37
N LEU A 288 5.96 -25.59 15.69
CA LEU A 288 7.25 -25.81 15.06
C LEU A 288 7.01 -26.43 13.68
N SER A 289 7.50 -25.78 12.64
CA SER A 289 8.23 -26.52 11.62
C SER A 289 9.71 -26.16 11.78
N LYS A 290 10.56 -27.17 11.61
CA LYS A 290 11.96 -27.17 12.03
C LYS A 290 12.88 -26.30 11.16
N ASN A 291 12.37 -25.45 10.27
CA ASN A 291 13.16 -24.56 9.42
C ASN A 291 12.49 -23.18 9.25
N THR A 292 12.69 -22.29 10.22
CA THR A 292 12.69 -20.81 10.07
C THR A 292 11.43 -19.95 10.18
N LYS A 293 10.23 -20.44 10.51
CA LYS A 293 9.07 -19.54 10.84
C LYS A 293 8.28 -20.09 12.02
N VAL A 294 8.38 -19.47 13.19
CA VAL A 294 7.65 -19.88 14.41
C VAL A 294 6.45 -18.96 14.59
N LEU A 295 5.25 -19.53 14.55
CA LEU A 295 4.01 -18.91 15.02
C LEU A 295 3.88 -19.22 16.52
N ASN A 296 4.09 -18.23 17.38
CA ASN A 296 3.72 -18.35 18.79
C ASN A 296 2.38 -17.64 19.02
N PHE A 297 1.27 -18.37 18.84
CA PHE A 297 -0.08 -17.83 19.02
C PHE A 297 -0.32 -17.33 20.45
N ASN A 298 0.25 -18.01 21.45
CA ASN A 298 0.14 -17.64 22.87
C ASN A 298 0.81 -16.30 23.21
N LYS A 299 1.72 -15.80 22.36
CA LYS A 299 2.39 -14.51 22.55
C LYS A 299 2.17 -13.51 21.41
N LYS A 300 1.38 -13.86 20.38
CA LYS A 300 1.17 -13.07 19.15
C LYS A 300 2.47 -12.72 18.39
N GLN A 301 3.53 -13.53 18.50
CA GLN A 301 4.85 -13.19 17.91
C GLN A 301 5.07 -13.92 16.59
N TYR A 302 5.51 -13.17 15.58
CA TYR A 302 5.97 -13.69 14.29
C TYR A 302 7.50 -13.60 14.24
N TYR A 303 8.15 -14.68 13.83
CA TYR A 303 9.58 -14.72 13.60
C TYR A 303 9.87 -14.92 12.13
N ILE A 304 10.38 -13.87 11.50
CA ILE A 304 11.20 -13.99 10.30
C ILE A 304 12.52 -13.29 10.65
N ASP A 305 13.56 -14.10 10.84
CA ASP A 305 14.96 -13.68 11.03
C ASP A 305 15.19 -12.43 11.92
N ASN A 306 14.95 -12.59 13.24
CA ASN A 306 15.12 -11.61 14.32
C ASN A 306 14.14 -10.41 14.38
N ALA A 307 13.23 -10.25 13.43
CA ALA A 307 12.17 -9.23 13.50
C ALA A 307 10.95 -9.78 14.27
N GLU A 308 10.86 -9.51 15.57
CA GLU A 308 9.66 -9.81 16.36
C GLU A 308 8.57 -8.78 16.08
N LYS A 309 7.48 -9.20 15.43
CA LYS A 309 6.27 -8.39 15.34
C LYS A 309 5.18 -9.01 16.22
N ASN A 310 4.72 -8.24 17.20
CA ASN A 310 3.77 -8.71 18.22
C ASN A 310 2.35 -8.18 18.00
N GLU A 311 2.19 -7.17 17.14
CA GLU A 311 0.93 -6.52 16.83
C GLU A 311 0.66 -6.64 15.33
N PRO A 312 -0.59 -6.93 14.92
CA PRO A 312 -0.95 -6.95 13.52
C PRO A 312 -0.86 -5.55 12.91
N ASP A 313 -0.50 -5.48 11.63
CA ASP A 313 -0.54 -4.24 10.85
C ASP A 313 -1.97 -3.77 10.62
N SER A 314 -2.89 -4.74 10.46
CA SER A 314 -4.31 -4.47 10.24
C SER A 314 -5.18 -5.67 10.60
N VAL A 315 -6.48 -5.43 10.70
CA VAL A 315 -7.51 -6.48 10.79
C VAL A 315 -8.32 -6.44 9.49
N VAL A 316 -8.45 -7.58 8.82
CA VAL A 316 -9.26 -7.71 7.60
C VAL A 316 -10.49 -8.58 7.87
N LEU A 317 -11.62 -8.25 7.25
CA LEU A 317 -12.85 -9.03 7.36
C LEU A 317 -13.02 -9.89 6.11
N ILE A 318 -13.04 -11.21 6.28
CA ILE A 318 -13.18 -12.19 5.20
C ILE A 318 -14.41 -13.04 5.49
N ASN A 319 -15.45 -12.90 4.66
CA ASN A 319 -16.73 -13.60 4.78
C ASN A 319 -17.31 -13.59 6.20
N GLY A 320 -17.21 -12.43 6.87
CA GLY A 320 -17.74 -12.23 8.23
C GLY A 320 -16.78 -12.61 9.36
N HIS A 321 -15.61 -13.18 9.06
CA HIS A 321 -14.59 -13.55 10.04
C HIS A 321 -13.45 -12.54 10.04
N GLN A 322 -12.96 -12.19 11.23
CA GLN A 322 -11.82 -11.29 11.38
C GLN A 322 -10.51 -12.07 11.23
N PHE A 323 -9.57 -11.51 10.48
CA PHE A 323 -8.20 -12.01 10.35
C PHE A 323 -7.20 -10.92 10.72
N TYR A 324 -6.23 -11.26 11.54
CA TYR A 324 -5.06 -10.44 11.80
C TYR A 324 -4.09 -10.53 10.62
N LYS A 325 -3.72 -9.38 10.06
CA LYS A 325 -2.81 -9.26 8.93
C LYS A 325 -1.45 -8.73 9.39
N TYR A 326 -0.41 -9.42 8.96
CA TYR A 326 0.98 -9.08 9.21
C TYR A 326 1.69 -8.93 7.87
N ASP A 327 2.18 -7.73 7.60
CA ASP A 327 3.05 -7.41 6.49
C ASP A 327 4.50 -7.38 7.02
N LEU A 328 5.31 -8.31 6.52
CA LEU A 328 6.69 -8.54 6.94
C LEU A 328 7.63 -8.42 5.74
N ILE A 329 8.89 -8.15 6.01
CA ILE A 329 9.98 -8.25 5.04
C ILE A 329 10.90 -9.36 5.55
N ASP A 330 11.16 -10.37 4.73
CA ASP A 330 12.09 -11.44 5.06
C ASP A 330 13.50 -11.03 4.65
N PRO A 331 14.37 -10.64 5.62
CA PRO A 331 15.73 -10.24 5.31
C PRO A 331 16.62 -11.45 5.01
N GLY A 332 16.09 -12.68 5.15
CA GLY A 332 16.79 -13.91 4.88
C GLY A 332 17.42 -13.88 3.50
N THR A 333 18.72 -14.14 3.46
CA THR A 333 19.50 -14.23 2.22
C THR A 333 19.72 -15.71 1.90
N TYR A 334 18.94 -16.27 0.98
CA TYR A 334 19.34 -17.52 0.33
C TYR A 334 20.20 -17.12 -0.86
N GLU A 335 21.47 -17.55 -0.87
CA GLU A 335 22.46 -17.18 -1.90
C GLU A 335 22.73 -15.67 -2.05
N GLY A 336 22.29 -14.84 -1.09
CA GLY A 336 22.49 -13.38 -1.11
C GLY A 336 21.26 -12.57 -1.51
N ASP A 337 20.18 -13.23 -1.95
CA ASP A 337 18.94 -12.57 -2.35
C ASP A 337 17.89 -12.64 -1.23
N SER A 338 17.23 -11.51 -0.96
CA SER A 338 16.13 -11.40 0.01
C SER A 338 14.95 -12.28 -0.43
N ALA A 339 14.27 -12.91 0.52
CA ALA A 339 13.00 -13.61 0.28
C ALA A 339 11.79 -12.66 0.07
N GLY A 340 12.02 -11.35 0.13
CA GLY A 340 11.07 -10.31 -0.25
C GLY A 340 10.01 -10.05 0.81
N ASN A 341 8.85 -9.57 0.34
CA ASN A 341 7.69 -9.34 1.18
C ASN A 341 7.03 -10.66 1.59
N VAL A 342 6.55 -10.72 2.82
CA VAL A 342 5.77 -11.84 3.35
C VAL A 342 4.49 -11.29 3.96
N VAL A 343 3.35 -11.89 3.61
CA VAL A 343 2.05 -11.54 4.18
C VAL A 343 1.52 -12.75 4.92
N ILE A 344 1.11 -12.54 6.18
CA ILE A 344 0.51 -13.59 7.00
C ILE A 344 -0.87 -13.13 7.45
N LEU A 345 -1.86 -14.00 7.25
CA LEU A 345 -3.23 -13.83 7.72
C LEU A 345 -3.54 -14.92 8.73
N VAL A 346 -4.01 -14.53 9.91
CA VAL A 346 -4.37 -15.45 10.99
C VAL A 346 -5.79 -15.18 11.44
N SER A 347 -6.65 -16.19 11.44
CA SER A 347 -8.02 -16.03 11.92
C SER A 347 -8.00 -15.59 13.39
N GLN A 348 -8.83 -14.60 13.70
CA GLN A 348 -8.98 -14.12 15.07
C GLN A 348 -9.78 -15.14 15.89
N ASP A 349 -10.86 -15.65 15.31
CA ASP A 349 -11.71 -16.64 15.91
C ASP A 349 -11.17 -18.05 15.67
N SER A 350 -11.57 -18.98 16.55
CA SER A 350 -11.32 -20.40 16.31
C SER A 350 -12.20 -20.88 15.15
N ILE A 351 -11.64 -21.73 14.28
CA ILE A 351 -12.40 -22.44 13.24
C ILE A 351 -12.97 -23.78 13.75
N SER A 352 -12.73 -24.11 15.01
CA SER A 352 -13.23 -25.32 15.67
C SER A 352 -13.98 -24.97 16.95
N ASP A 353 -15.10 -25.64 17.18
CA ASP A 353 -15.93 -25.48 18.38
C ASP A 353 -15.28 -26.11 19.62
N THR A 354 -14.40 -27.10 19.44
CA THR A 354 -13.88 -27.94 20.53
C THR A 354 -12.45 -27.62 20.91
N GLU A 355 -11.68 -27.04 19.99
CA GLU A 355 -10.27 -26.71 20.16
C GLU A 355 -10.05 -25.30 19.64
N ASP A 356 -9.15 -24.52 20.25
CA ASP A 356 -8.79 -23.20 19.74
C ASP A 356 -7.84 -23.37 18.55
N ILE A 357 -8.43 -23.55 17.36
CA ILE A 357 -7.72 -23.79 16.11
C ILE A 357 -7.80 -22.53 15.26
N LYS A 358 -6.65 -21.99 14.88
CA LYS A 358 -6.53 -20.82 13.99
C LYS A 358 -6.25 -21.26 12.57
N LEU A 359 -6.92 -20.62 11.62
CA LEU A 359 -6.62 -20.73 10.21
C LEU A 359 -5.51 -19.74 9.86
N VAL A 360 -4.44 -20.21 9.22
CA VAL A 360 -3.32 -19.37 8.83
C VAL A 360 -3.06 -19.51 7.34
N PHE A 361 -2.87 -18.37 6.69
CA PHE A 361 -2.44 -18.25 5.30
C PHE A 361 -1.18 -17.42 5.25
N THR A 362 -0.20 -17.85 4.46
CA THR A 362 1.06 -17.14 4.25
C THR A 362 1.30 -16.99 2.76
N TRP A 363 1.73 -15.81 2.35
CA TRP A 363 2.25 -15.51 1.02
C TRP A 363 3.69 -15.02 1.12
N GLU A 364 4.56 -15.53 0.26
CA GLU A 364 5.95 -15.12 0.12
C GLU A 364 6.18 -14.59 -1.30
N GLU A 365 6.81 -13.43 -1.44
CA GLU A 365 7.13 -12.82 -2.73
C GLU A 365 8.15 -13.67 -3.52
N PHE A 366 9.16 -14.22 -2.83
CA PHE A 366 10.19 -15.08 -3.44
C PHE A 366 10.30 -16.41 -2.68
N PRO A 367 9.37 -17.36 -2.87
CA PRO A 367 9.40 -18.63 -2.15
C PRO A 367 10.68 -19.42 -2.49
N GLY A 368 11.42 -19.81 -1.45
CA GLY A 368 12.74 -20.43 -1.62
C GLY A 368 13.73 -19.57 -2.41
N SER A 369 13.60 -18.24 -2.33
CA SER A 369 14.38 -17.24 -3.09
C SER A 369 14.31 -17.38 -4.61
N THR A 370 13.26 -18.02 -5.11
CA THR A 370 12.98 -18.07 -6.54
C THR A 370 12.11 -16.89 -6.92
N LYS A 371 12.60 -16.01 -7.81
CA LYS A 371 11.76 -14.98 -8.43
C LYS A 371 10.77 -15.63 -9.37
N LEU A 372 9.52 -15.35 -9.11
CA LEU A 372 8.36 -16.01 -9.67
C LEU A 372 7.54 -14.91 -10.37
N ALA A 373 7.51 -14.91 -11.71
CA ALA A 373 7.06 -13.78 -12.53
C ALA A 373 5.61 -13.34 -12.24
N ASP A 374 4.71 -14.30 -12.05
CA ASP A 374 3.29 -14.07 -11.80
C ASP A 374 2.90 -14.16 -10.31
N ASN A 375 3.88 -14.05 -9.39
CA ASN A 375 3.58 -14.12 -7.97
C ASN A 375 3.12 -12.77 -7.43
N SER A 376 1.81 -12.55 -7.38
CA SER A 376 1.25 -11.30 -6.88
C SER A 376 0.60 -11.45 -5.50
N LYS A 377 0.79 -10.43 -4.67
CA LYS A 377 0.04 -10.28 -3.41
C LYS A 377 -1.47 -10.17 -3.63
N SER A 378 -1.89 -9.65 -4.78
CA SER A 378 -3.30 -9.51 -5.13
C SER A 378 -3.97 -10.87 -5.29
N ASP A 379 -3.33 -11.81 -5.98
CA ASP A 379 -3.89 -13.15 -6.19
C ASP A 379 -3.98 -13.94 -4.88
N PHE A 380 -3.00 -13.75 -3.99
CA PHE A 380 -3.10 -14.26 -2.63
C PHE A 380 -4.33 -13.71 -1.89
N MET A 381 -4.55 -12.39 -1.94
CA MET A 381 -5.71 -11.77 -1.29
C MET A 381 -7.02 -12.23 -1.91
N ASP A 382 -7.06 -12.47 -3.22
CA ASP A 382 -8.21 -13.02 -3.93
C ASP A 382 -8.55 -14.44 -3.46
N VAL A 383 -7.55 -15.34 -3.40
CA VAL A 383 -7.71 -16.70 -2.85
C VAL A 383 -8.26 -16.64 -1.42
N VAL A 384 -7.65 -15.82 -0.57
CA VAL A 384 -8.04 -15.70 0.84
C VAL A 384 -9.43 -15.06 0.98
N SER A 385 -9.82 -14.12 0.13
CA SER A 385 -11.15 -13.50 0.17
C SER A 385 -12.29 -14.49 -0.07
N SER A 386 -12.00 -15.62 -0.71
CA SER A 386 -12.95 -16.69 -0.99
C SER A 386 -13.08 -17.74 0.11
N ILE A 387 -12.43 -17.55 1.27
CA ILE A 387 -12.49 -18.50 2.39
C ILE A 387 -13.90 -18.57 2.96
N GLU A 388 -14.46 -19.77 3.02
CA GLU A 388 -15.68 -20.09 3.76
C GLU A 388 -15.31 -20.96 4.97
N ILE A 389 -15.68 -20.51 6.17
CA ILE A 389 -15.60 -21.30 7.41
C ILE A 389 -17.03 -21.73 7.74
N LYS A 390 -17.28 -23.03 7.82
CA LYS A 390 -18.62 -23.63 7.90
C LYS A 390 -19.07 -23.91 9.32
#